data_AF-A0A392RQ45-F1
#
_entry.id   AF-A0A392RQ45-F1
#
_cell.length_a   1.000
_cell.length_b   1.000
_cell.length_c   1.000
_cell.angle_alpha   90.00
_cell.angle_beta   90.00
_cell.angle_gamma   90.00
#
_symmetry.space_group_name_H-M   'P 1'
#
loop_
_entity.id
_entity.type
_entity.pdbx_description
1 polymer ?
#
loop_
_entity_poly.entity_id
_entity_poly.type
_entity_poly.pdbx_seq_one_letter_code
_entity_poly.pdbx_strand_id
1 'polypeptide(L)' 'MLTLPDAKEPFVVYCDASKMGLGGVLMQK' A
#
# COMPACT_ATOMS: atom_id res chain seq x y z
N MET A 1 9.76 -1.68 11.36
CA MET A 1 9.83 -0.23 11.67
C MET A 1 8.88 0.46 10.73
N LEU A 2 7.84 1.12 11.24
CA LEU A 2 6.95 1.94 10.41
C LEU A 2 7.63 3.29 10.18
N THR A 3 7.65 3.76 8.94
CA THR A 3 8.25 5.04 8.55
C THR A 3 7.18 6.12 8.47
N LEU A 4 7.56 7.36 8.75
CA LEU A 4 6.68 8.50 8.51
C LEU A 4 6.52 8.71 7.00
N PRO A 5 5.29 9.00 6.54
CA PRO A 5 5.05 9.21 5.12
C PRO A 5 5.66 10.52 4.63
N ASP A 6 6.14 10.55 3.38
CA ASP A 6 6.52 11.80 2.72
C ASP A 6 5.26 12.50 2.21
N ALA A 7 4.98 13.70 2.70
CA ALA A 7 3.80 14.46 2.29
C ALA A 7 3.85 14.94 0.82
N LYS A 8 5.01 14.87 0.17
CA LYS A 8 5.21 15.29 -1.23
C LYS A 8 5.02 14.15 -2.22
N GLU A 9 5.17 12.91 -1.79
CA GLU A 9 5.08 11.74 -2.65
C GLU A 9 3.69 11.12 -2.61
N PRO A 10 3.09 10.78 -3.76
CA PRO A 10 1.80 10.13 -3.79
C PRO A 10 1.89 8.72 -3.21
N PHE A 11 0.79 8.28 -2.62
CA PHE A 11 0.62 6.88 -2.28
C PHE A 11 0.13 6.08 -3.49
N VAL A 12 0.64 4.86 -3.63
CA VAL A 12 0.13 3.87 -4.59
C VAL A 12 -0.44 2.70 -3.79
N VAL A 13 -1.64 2.28 -4.17
CA VAL A 13 -2.31 1.11 -3.58
C VAL A 13 -2.20 -0.04 -4.57
N TYR A 14 -1.71 -1.18 -4.09
CA TYR A 14 -1.78 -2.45 -4.81
C TYR A 14 -2.76 -3.35 -4.11
N CYS A 15 -3.80 -3.78 -4.84
CA CYS A 15 -4.79 -4.71 -4.35
C CYS A 15 -4.63 -6.05 -5.07
N ASP A 16 -4.74 -7.13 -4.32
CA ASP A 16 -4.86 -8.48 -4.86
C ASP A 16 -6.10 -9.17 -4.27
N ALA A 17 -6.73 -9.99 -5.10
CA ALA A 17 -7.91 -10.74 -4.75
C ALA A 17 -7.75 -12.20 -5.18
N SER A 18 -7.96 -13.11 -4.24
CA SER A 18 -8.00 -14.54 -4.49
C SER A 18 -9.31 -15.13 -3.99
N LYS A 19 -9.57 -16.40 -4.35
CA LYS A 19 -10.71 -17.16 -3.81
C LYS A 19 -10.68 -17.28 -2.28
N MET A 20 -9.53 -17.08 -1.66
CA MET A 20 -9.31 -17.28 -0.24
C MET A 20 -9.33 -15.96 0.55
N GLY A 21 -9.21 -14.82 -0.12
CA GLY A 21 -9.24 -13.52 0.55
C GLY A 21 -8.81 -12.35 -0.33
N LEU A 22 -8.89 -11.16 0.27
CA LEU A 22 -8.52 -9.89 -0.32
C LEU A 22 -7.35 -9.30 0.46
N GLY A 23 -6.36 -8.76 -0.24
CA GLY A 23 -5.20 -8.12 0.34
C GLY A 23 -4.90 -6.79 -0.35
N GLY A 24 -4.33 -5.85 0.40
CA GLY A 24 -3.90 -4.57 -0.12
C GLY A 24 -2.65 -4.06 0.58
N VAL A 25 -1.77 -3.40 -0.16
CA VAL A 25 -0.59 -2.71 0.36
C VAL A 25 -0.56 -1.27 -0.12
N LEU A 26 -0.24 -0.38 0.81
CA LEU A 26 -0.03 1.04 0.57
C LEU A 26 1.48 1.30 0.52
N MET A 27 1.98 1.88 -0.57
CA MET A 27 3.41 2.17 -0.75
C MET A 27 3.64 3.62 -1.15
N GLN A 28 4.74 4.21 -0.67
CA GLN A 28 5.32 5.45 -1.18
C GLN A 28 6.73 5.14 -1.70
N LYS A 29 7.17 5.91 -2.69
CA LYS A 29 8.50 5.75 -3.28
C LYS A 29 9.60 6.19 -2.34
#